data_AF-A0A919ZPT5-F1
#
_entry.id   AF-A0A919ZPT5-F1
#
_cell.length_a   1.000
_cell.length_b   1.000
_cell.length_c   1.000
_cell.angle_alpha   90.00
_cell.angle_beta   90.00
_cell.angle_gamma   90.00
#
_symmetry.space_group_name_H-M   'P 1'
#
loop_
_entity.id
_entity.type
_entity.pdbx_description
1 polymer ?
#
loop_
_entity_poly.entity_id
_entity_poly.type
_entity_poly.pdbx_seq_one_letter_code
_entity_poly.pdbx_strand_id
1 'polypeptide(L)' 'MKKYTEIGIGNTWFVRTEIEHDDGSESEMKGFIKPFKMESLYIRVWIGTNVLIIDTKEGIKFIKKDRRKFKLMIGFSGL' A
#
# COMPACT_ATOMS: atom_id res chain seq x y z
N MET A 1 -4.19 1.65 -15.58
CA MET A 1 -2.97 1.97 -14.78
C MET A 1 -3.40 2.49 -13.42
N LYS A 2 -2.94 1.89 -12.33
CA LYS A 2 -3.16 2.39 -10.96
C LYS A 2 -1.82 2.63 -10.29
N LYS A 3 -1.76 3.63 -9.43
CA LYS A 3 -0.59 3.94 -8.61
C LYS A 3 -0.97 3.76 -7.15
N TYR A 4 -0.08 3.12 -6.40
CA TYR A 4 -0.19 2.95 -4.95
C TYR A 4 1.07 3.50 -4.32
N THR A 5 0.98 4.66 -3.66
CA THR A 5 2.12 5.20 -2.92
C THR A 5 1.98 4.88 -1.45
N GLU A 6 2.96 4.19 -0.88
CA GLU A 6 2.99 3.77 0.51
C GLU A 6 4.13 4.49 1.24
N ILE A 7 3.81 5.06 2.40
CA ILE A 7 4.77 5.65 3.32
C ILE A 7 4.68 4.89 4.64
N GLY A 8 5.80 4.32 5.09
CA GLY A 8 5.78 3.55 6.33
C GLY A 8 7.01 2.68 6.60
N ILE A 9 6.91 1.93 7.69
CA ILE A 9 7.96 1.04 8.19
C ILE A 9 7.59 -0.41 7.86
N GLY A 10 8.58 -1.20 7.45
CA GLY A 10 8.42 -2.62 7.09
C GLY A 10 8.27 -2.88 5.58
N ASN A 11 8.36 -1.84 4.75
CA ASN A 11 8.61 -1.94 3.31
C ASN A 11 10.10 -1.85 2.99
N THR A 12 10.49 -2.18 1.76
CA THR A 12 11.88 -2.08 1.27
C THR A 12 12.41 -0.64 1.39
N TRP A 13 11.54 0.35 1.21
CA TRP A 13 11.84 1.76 1.38
C TRP A 13 10.77 2.44 2.23
N PHE A 14 11.15 3.53 2.91
CA PHE A 14 10.25 4.35 3.72
C PHE A 14 9.13 4.97 2.89
N VAL A 15 9.41 5.31 1.63
CA VAL A 15 8.43 5.74 0.63
C VAL A 15 8.59 4.87 -0.61
N ARG A 16 7.51 4.24 -1.06
CA ARG A 16 7.47 3.34 -2.22
C ARG A 16 6.23 3.67 -3.05
N THR A 17 6.37 3.74 -4.37
CA THR A 17 5.23 3.78 -5.28
C THR A 17 5.21 2.49 -6.09
N GLU A 18 4.08 1.80 -6.09
CA GLU A 18 3.80 0.64 -6.93
C GLU A 18 2.89 1.08 -8.07
N ILE A 19 3.25 0.74 -9.30
CA ILE A 19 2.49 1.06 -10.51
C ILE A 19 1.97 -0.24 -11.10
N GLU A 20 0.66 -0.41 -11.07
CA GLU A 20 -0.05 -1.52 -11.70
C GLU A 20 -0.45 -1.09 -13.11
N HIS A 21 0.15 -1.74 -14.11
CA HIS A 21 -0.13 -1.50 -15.52
C HIS A 21 -1.43 -2.20 -15.94
N ASP A 22 -2.02 -1.76 -17.05
CA ASP A 22 -3.26 -2.35 -17.57
C ASP A 22 -3.10 -3.83 -17.96
N ASP A 23 -1.90 -4.19 -18.37
CA ASP A 23 -1.47 -5.55 -18.70
C ASP A 23 -1.27 -6.46 -17.46
N GLY A 24 -1.49 -5.92 -16.25
CA GLY A 24 -1.32 -6.64 -14.98
C GLY A 24 0.13 -6.73 -14.48
N SER A 25 1.08 -6.13 -15.19
CA SER A 25 2.46 -6.00 -14.69
C SER A 25 2.56 -4.96 -13.57
N GLU A 26 3.39 -5.25 -12.57
CA GLU A 26 3.63 -4.39 -11.40
C GLU A 26 5.06 -3.84 -11.44
N SER A 27 5.22 -2.53 -11.30
CA SER A 27 6.54 -1.87 -11.20
C SER A 27 6.69 -1.17 -9.86
N GLU A 28 7.80 -1.44 -9.17
CA GLU A 28 8.15 -0.80 -7.90
C GLU A 28 9.12 0.34 -8.10
N MET A 29 8.79 1.53 -7.58
CA MET A 29 9.66 2.70 -7.60
C MET A 29 9.90 3.22 -6.18
N LYS A 30 11.14 3.60 -5.90
CA LYS A 30 11.50 4.27 -4.64
C LYS A 30 11.02 5.73 -4.68
N GLY A 31 10.33 6.18 -3.64
CA GLY A 31 9.83 7.55 -3.52
C GLY A 31 8.39 7.74 -4.01
N PHE A 32 7.95 9.00 -4.03
CA PHE A 32 6.62 9.43 -4.48
C PHE A 32 6.69 9.83 -5.96
N ILE A 33 5.91 9.19 -6.83
CA ILE A 33 5.93 9.47 -8.27
C ILE A 33 4.79 10.43 -8.64
N LYS A 34 5.12 11.50 -9.37
CA LYS A 34 4.16 12.47 -9.92
C LYS A 34 4.03 12.24 -11.45
N PRO A 35 2.86 12.52 -12.06
CA PRO A 35 1.60 12.97 -11.43
C PRO A 35 0.89 11.82 -10.70
N PHE A 36 0.23 12.14 -9.59
CA PHE A 36 -0.55 11.21 -8.79
C PHE A 36 -1.87 11.88 -8.41
N LYS A 37 -2.98 11.33 -8.91
CA LYS A 37 -4.33 11.76 -8.55
C LYS A 37 -4.88 10.82 -7.51
N MET A 38 -4.90 11.27 -6.25
CA MET A 38 -5.40 10.48 -5.12
C MET A 38 -6.89 10.16 -5.29
N GLU A 39 -7.23 8.89 -5.16
CA GLU A 39 -8.61 8.38 -5.20
C GLU A 39 -9.04 7.80 -3.85
N SER A 40 -8.16 7.07 -3.16
CA SER A 40 -8.42 6.57 -1.81
C SER A 40 -7.15 6.65 -0.94
N LEU A 41 -7.37 6.70 0.37
CA LEU A 41 -6.35 6.62 1.40
C LEU A 41 -6.59 5.32 2.19
N TYR A 42 -5.54 4.55 2.43
CA TYR A 42 -5.58 3.42 3.34
C TYR A 42 -4.50 3.46 4.41
N ILE A 43 -4.81 2.90 5.56
CA ILE A 43 -3.86 2.62 6.64
C ILE A 43 -3.74 1.10 6.73
N ARG A 44 -2.52 0.58 6.66
CA ARG A 44 -2.24 -0.84 6.85
C ARG A 44 -1.34 -1.05 8.05
N VAL A 45 -1.85 -1.86 8.98
CA VAL A 45 -1.16 -2.28 10.20
C VAL A 45 -0.98 -3.79 10.15
N TRP A 46 0.27 -4.25 10.03
CA TRP A 46 0.63 -5.66 10.14
C TRP A 46 1.36 -5.88 11.45
N ILE A 47 0.78 -6.66 12.36
CA ILE A 47 1.40 -7.05 13.63
C ILE A 47 1.35 -8.57 13.77
N GLY A 48 2.52 -9.21 13.77
CA GLY A 48 2.61 -10.66 13.83
C GLY A 48 1.99 -11.30 12.60
N THR A 49 0.95 -12.11 12.78
CA THR A 49 0.18 -12.73 11.67
C THR A 49 -1.05 -11.93 11.28
N ASN A 50 -1.42 -10.89 12.02
CA ASN A 50 -2.63 -10.12 11.76
C ASN A 50 -2.32 -8.90 10.92
N VAL A 51 -3.15 -8.65 9.91
CA VAL A 51 -3.09 -7.49 9.03
C VAL A 51 -4.45 -6.81 9.06
N LEU A 52 -4.46 -5.55 9.50
CA LEU A 52 -5.59 -4.65 9.43
C LEU A 52 -5.33 -3.66 8.29
N ILE A 53 -6.31 -3.49 7.41
CA ILE A 53 -6.34 -2.46 6.38
C ILE A 53 -7.60 -1.65 6.60
N ILE A 54 -7.47 -0.34 6.75
CA ILE A 54 -8.58 0.60 6.82
C ILE A 54 -8.45 1.49 5.59
N ASP A 55 -9.32 1.32 4.61
CA ASP A 55 -9.35 2.11 3.39
C ASP A 55 -10.59 3.01 3.37
N THR A 56 -10.44 4.24 2.91
CA THR A 56 -11.55 5.21 2.88
C THR A 56 -12.67 4.85 1.92
N LYS A 57 -12.42 4.00 0.92
CA LYS A 57 -13.35 3.60 -0.13
C LYS A 57 -13.87 2.16 0.07
N GLU A 58 -13.02 1.23 0.45
CA GLU A 58 -13.36 -0.18 0.69
C GLU A 58 -13.73 -0.48 2.15
N GLY A 59 -13.42 0.42 3.10
CA GLY A 59 -13.71 0.23 4.52
C GLY A 59 -12.64 -0.60 5.24
N ILE A 60 -13.07 -1.40 6.23
CA ILE A 60 -12.15 -2.11 7.14
C ILE A 60 -12.01 -3.58 6.73
N LYS A 61 -10.78 -4.04 6.58
CA LYS A 61 -10.43 -5.42 6.23
C LYS A 61 -9.43 -5.99 7.24
N PHE A 62 -9.77 -7.15 7.79
CA PHE A 62 -8.89 -7.93 8.65
C PHE A 62 -8.47 -9.21 7.94
N ILE A 63 -7.17 -9.49 7.92
CA ILE A 63 -6.56 -10.62 7.21
C ILE A 63 -5.56 -11.29 8.13
N LYS A 64 -5.56 -12.62 8.17
CA LYS A 64 -4.52 -13.41 8.83
C LYS A 64 -3.54 -13.96 7.81
N LYS A 65 -2.25 -13.78 8.05
CA LYS A 65 -1.13 -14.25 7.20
C LYS A 65 -0.36 -15.34 7.94
N ASP A 66 0.15 -16.31 7.20
CA ASP A 66 0.91 -17.43 7.76
C ASP A 66 2.26 -16.98 8.36
N ARG A 67 2.85 -15.92 7.81
CA ARG A 67 4.12 -15.37 8.28
C ARG A 67 3.94 -14.23 9.28
N ARG A 68 4.88 -14.14 10.23
CA ARG A 68 4.99 -13.02 11.16
C ARG A 68 5.79 -11.88 10.55
N LYS A 69 5.23 -10.67 10.53
CA LYS A 69 5.93 -9.42 10.20
C LYS A 69 5.38 -8.26 11.02
N PHE A 70 6.15 -7.18 11.07
CA PHE A 70 5.68 -5.89 11.54
C PHE A 70 5.72 -4.90 10.38
N LYS A 71 4.59 -4.29 10.05
CA LYS A 71 4.51 -3.19 9.11
C LYS A 71 3.49 -2.16 9.58
N LEU A 72 3.80 -0.89 9.40
CA LEU A 72 2.86 0.21 9.62
C LEU A 72 3.01 1.18 8.47
N MET A 73 1.95 1.36 7.68
CA MET A 73 2.00 2.18 6.48
C MET A 73 0.70 2.94 6.25
N ILE A 74 0.86 4.12 5.67
CA ILE A 74 -0.22 4.90 5.09
C ILE A 74 -0.01 4.84 3.57
N GLY A 75 -1.01 4.32 2.88
CA GLY A 75 -1.03 4.17 1.45
C GLY A 75 -2.04 5.11 0.81
N PHE A 76 -1.71 5.57 -0.38
CA PHE A 76 -2.56 6.37 -1.23
C PHE A 76 -2.74 5.59 -2.52
N SER A 77 -3.99 5.30 -2.91
CA SER A 77 -4.31 4.72 -4.21
C SER A 77 -4.84 5.79 -5.15
N GLY A 78 -4.51 5.69 -6.44
CA GLY A 78 -4.84 6.72 -7.41
C GLY A 78 -4.41 6.39 -8.83
N LEU A 79 -4.52 7.39 -9.70
CA LEU A 79 -4.11 7.37 -11.12
C LEU A 79 -2.83 8.18 -11.35
#